data_AF-A0A1T1DIA0-F1
#
_entry.id   AF-A0A1T1DIA0-F1
#
_cell.length_a   1.000
_cell.length_b   1.000
_cell.length_c   1.000
_cell.angle_alpha   90.00
_cell.angle_beta   90.00
_cell.angle_gamma   90.00
#
_symmetry.space_group_name_H-M   'P 1'
#
loop_
_entity.id
_entity.type
_entity.pdbx_description
1 polymer ?
#
loop_
_entity_poly.entity_id
_entity_poly.type
_entity_poly.pdbx_seq_one_letter_code
_entity_poly.pdbx_strand_id
1 'polypeptide(L)'
;MESDPISKTKNMTKAVVTFCLFGAMSLLFLLTAPFWALNGEYGTVLFIAFPFSIGLLMELHLLFIFAKTLTTKKELIYVGIVTILSAGFSIFVFLIFGKEGLICILMAFPIAFLLIFIGALIGSYIYMKNLSKYLVILIVLCFNVSAYIYDRNDRNLEKQKVQTSIEINASKKEVWKHIISPFEFGEAENFFLRNGISYPASMRIVEQNGKLFLFCNYTNGTTSANVDSFENLERFSFSFPEPQVTMKETSLYGEVEPKHIRGKVWAVFGEFRLIEVSENKTKVIATTEYVNSLGPKFYWKLWEDYLINEIHHHVLTKIKNKIEQK
;
A
#
# COMPACT_ATOMS: atom_id res chain seq x y z
N MET A 1 -11.55 -11.39 -58.86
CA MET A 1 -12.00 -12.12 -57.66
C MET A 1 -12.68 -11.12 -56.73
N GLU A 2 -13.99 -10.99 -56.92
CA GLU A 2 -14.84 -10.12 -56.11
C GLU A 2 -15.05 -10.83 -54.77
N SER A 3 -14.68 -10.18 -53.66
CA SER A 3 -14.84 -10.76 -52.33
C SER A 3 -16.33 -10.96 -52.04
N ASP A 4 -16.76 -12.19 -51.82
CA ASP A 4 -18.14 -12.57 -51.53
C ASP A 4 -18.76 -11.68 -50.41
N PRO A 5 -19.88 -10.97 -50.66
CA PRO A 5 -20.51 -10.09 -49.67
C PRO A 5 -20.90 -10.82 -48.37
N ILE A 6 -21.12 -12.13 -48.41
CA ILE A 6 -21.41 -12.96 -47.23
C ILE A 6 -20.16 -13.13 -46.35
N SER A 7 -18.97 -13.26 -46.97
CA SER A 7 -17.67 -13.32 -46.28
C SER A 7 -17.34 -12.01 -45.58
N LYS A 8 -17.59 -10.88 -46.26
CA LYS A 8 -17.36 -9.53 -45.71
C LYS A 8 -18.26 -9.25 -44.50
N THR A 9 -19.53 -9.63 -44.59
CA THR A 9 -20.50 -9.49 -43.49
C THR A 9 -20.13 -10.36 -42.29
N LYS A 10 -19.75 -11.64 -42.50
CA LYS A 10 -19.28 -12.54 -41.43
C LYS A 10 -18.02 -12.01 -40.72
N ASN A 11 -17.08 -11.43 -41.47
CA ASN A 11 -15.86 -10.85 -40.89
C ASN A 11 -16.16 -9.60 -40.07
N MET A 12 -17.09 -8.76 -40.53
CA MET A 12 -17.56 -7.59 -39.79
C MET A 12 -18.28 -7.99 -38.49
N THR A 13 -19.16 -8.99 -38.52
CA THR A 13 -19.83 -9.52 -37.32
C THR A 13 -18.83 -10.08 -36.30
N LYS A 14 -17.85 -10.89 -36.75
CA LYS A 14 -16.80 -11.43 -35.87
C LYS A 14 -15.94 -10.34 -35.22
N ALA A 15 -15.68 -9.27 -35.95
CA ALA A 15 -14.93 -8.11 -35.47
C ALA A 15 -15.71 -7.37 -34.37
N VAL A 16 -16.98 -7.07 -34.60
CA VAL A 16 -17.86 -6.41 -33.62
C VAL A 16 -18.04 -7.26 -32.36
N VAL A 17 -18.23 -8.57 -32.49
CA VAL A 17 -18.35 -9.47 -31.32
C VAL A 17 -17.06 -9.49 -30.50
N THR A 18 -15.89 -9.53 -31.15
CA THR A 18 -14.60 -9.52 -30.45
C THR A 18 -14.37 -8.20 -29.72
N PHE A 19 -14.77 -7.10 -30.34
CA PHE A 19 -14.73 -5.76 -29.77
C PHE A 19 -15.58 -5.65 -28.50
N CYS A 20 -16.87 -6.00 -28.59
CA CYS A 20 -17.77 -5.97 -27.43
C CYS A 20 -17.29 -6.88 -26.30
N LEU A 21 -16.71 -8.04 -26.63
CA LEU A 21 -16.17 -8.97 -25.64
C LEU A 21 -15.02 -8.36 -24.83
N PHE A 22 -14.01 -7.78 -25.48
CA PHE A 22 -12.88 -7.20 -24.75
C PHE A 22 -13.27 -5.97 -23.94
N GLY A 23 -14.14 -5.11 -24.48
CA GLY A 23 -14.67 -3.96 -23.74
C GLY A 23 -15.46 -4.40 -22.50
N ALA A 24 -16.33 -5.41 -22.65
CA ALA A 24 -17.10 -5.97 -21.54
C ALA A 24 -16.20 -6.65 -20.48
N MET A 25 -15.16 -7.37 -20.90
CA MET A 25 -14.19 -7.97 -19.98
C MET A 25 -13.42 -6.91 -19.19
N SER A 26 -12.91 -5.86 -19.85
CA SER A 26 -12.23 -4.75 -19.16
C SER A 26 -13.15 -4.08 -18.14
N LEU A 27 -14.40 -3.79 -18.54
CA LEU A 27 -15.38 -3.19 -17.64
C LEU A 27 -15.71 -4.11 -16.47
N LEU A 28 -15.82 -5.42 -16.70
CA LEU A 28 -16.02 -6.40 -15.64
C LEU A 28 -14.88 -6.35 -14.62
N PHE A 29 -13.62 -6.40 -15.05
CA PHE A 29 -12.48 -6.28 -14.14
C PHE A 29 -12.52 -4.98 -13.33
N LEU A 30 -12.71 -3.85 -14.00
CA LEU A 30 -12.81 -2.54 -13.37
C LEU A 30 -13.92 -2.47 -12.31
N LEU A 31 -15.09 -3.03 -12.60
CA LEU A 31 -16.22 -3.01 -11.67
C LEU A 31 -16.08 -4.04 -10.54
N THR A 32 -15.45 -5.19 -10.79
CA THR A 32 -15.24 -6.23 -9.77
C THR A 32 -14.10 -5.91 -8.79
N ALA A 33 -13.10 -5.14 -9.21
CA ALA A 33 -11.94 -4.81 -8.40
C ALA A 33 -12.29 -4.14 -7.05
N PRO A 34 -13.18 -3.12 -7.00
CA PRO A 34 -13.66 -2.57 -5.74
C PRO A 34 -14.39 -3.59 -4.86
N PHE A 35 -15.18 -4.52 -5.42
CA PHE A 35 -15.85 -5.54 -4.61
C PHE A 35 -14.85 -6.51 -3.98
N TRP A 36 -13.77 -6.84 -4.70
CA TRP A 36 -12.66 -7.62 -4.19
C TRP A 36 -12.00 -6.92 -2.99
N ALA A 37 -11.73 -5.63 -3.13
CA ALA A 37 -11.24 -4.77 -2.05
C ALA A 37 -12.23 -4.70 -0.87
N LEU A 38 -13.52 -4.49 -1.12
CA LEU A 38 -14.55 -4.43 -0.06
C LEU A 38 -14.67 -5.72 0.77
N ASN A 39 -14.30 -6.87 0.21
CA ASN A 39 -14.25 -8.17 0.88
C ASN A 39 -12.96 -8.39 1.67
N GLY A 40 -12.02 -7.45 1.65
CA GLY A 40 -10.76 -7.58 2.36
C GLY A 40 -9.70 -8.36 1.59
N GLU A 41 -9.84 -8.58 0.29
CA GLU A 41 -8.86 -9.33 -0.49
C GLU A 41 -7.85 -8.35 -1.13
N TYR A 42 -6.82 -7.98 -0.36
CA TYR A 42 -5.81 -6.99 -0.77
C TYR A 42 -4.48 -7.66 -1.12
N GLY A 43 -4.56 -8.56 -2.10
CA GLY A 43 -3.44 -9.37 -2.55
C GLY A 43 -2.89 -8.99 -3.92
N THR A 44 -2.04 -9.87 -4.43
CA THR A 44 -1.47 -9.86 -5.78
C THR A 44 -2.55 -9.77 -6.86
N VAL A 45 -3.72 -10.37 -6.68
CA VAL A 45 -4.84 -10.25 -7.63
C VAL A 45 -5.22 -8.79 -7.84
N LEU A 46 -5.42 -8.06 -6.74
CA LEU A 46 -5.91 -6.68 -6.75
C LEU A 46 -4.87 -5.70 -7.30
N PHE A 47 -3.61 -5.85 -6.87
CA PHE A 47 -2.56 -4.87 -7.17
C PHE A 47 -1.68 -5.25 -8.37
N ILE A 48 -1.71 -6.51 -8.82
CA ILE A 48 -0.94 -6.98 -9.97
C ILE A 48 -1.83 -7.47 -11.11
N ALA A 49 -2.66 -8.48 -10.86
CA ALA A 49 -3.38 -9.17 -11.92
C ALA A 49 -4.44 -8.29 -12.60
N PHE A 50 -5.24 -7.56 -11.81
CA PHE A 50 -6.26 -6.66 -12.32
C PHE A 50 -5.67 -5.48 -13.11
N PRO A 51 -4.72 -4.67 -12.58
CA PRO A 51 -4.14 -3.56 -13.34
C PRO A 51 -3.51 -4.02 -14.66
N PHE A 52 -2.76 -5.12 -14.64
CA PHE A 52 -2.18 -5.70 -15.85
C PHE A 52 -3.25 -6.10 -16.89
N SER A 53 -4.29 -6.81 -16.44
CA SER A 53 -5.37 -7.29 -17.32
C SER A 53 -6.16 -6.15 -17.93
N ILE A 54 -6.43 -5.10 -17.14
CA ILE A 54 -7.10 -3.88 -17.60
C ILE A 54 -6.28 -3.23 -18.72
N GLY A 55 -4.98 -3.00 -18.50
CA GLY A 55 -4.11 -2.39 -19.51
C GLY A 55 -4.07 -3.19 -20.81
N LEU A 56 -3.90 -4.51 -20.70
CA LEU A 56 -3.84 -5.42 -21.84
C LEU A 56 -5.13 -5.44 -22.66
N LEU A 57 -6.28 -5.58 -22.00
CA LEU A 57 -7.58 -5.64 -22.66
C LEU A 57 -8.00 -4.29 -23.24
N MET A 58 -7.73 -3.20 -22.52
CA MET A 58 -8.08 -1.84 -22.97
C MET A 58 -7.26 -1.40 -24.18
N GLU A 59 -5.96 -1.72 -24.23
CA GLU A 59 -5.14 -1.41 -25.41
C GLU A 59 -5.66 -2.14 -26.65
N LEU A 60 -5.94 -3.45 -26.52
CA LEU A 60 -6.47 -4.24 -27.62
C LEU A 60 -7.83 -3.73 -28.10
N HIS A 61 -8.70 -3.35 -27.17
CA HIS A 61 -9.99 -2.76 -27.48
C HIS A 61 -9.82 -1.45 -28.27
N LEU A 62 -8.90 -0.57 -27.84
CA LEU A 62 -8.64 0.69 -28.51
C LEU A 62 -8.04 0.48 -29.92
N LEU A 63 -7.02 -0.37 -30.04
CA LEU A 63 -6.38 -0.66 -31.33
C LEU A 63 -7.35 -1.30 -32.31
N PHE A 64 -8.35 -2.03 -31.84
CA PHE A 64 -9.41 -2.57 -32.70
C PHE A 64 -10.32 -1.47 -33.30
N ILE A 65 -10.53 -0.36 -32.60
CA ILE A 65 -11.29 0.81 -33.09
C ILE A 65 -10.45 1.62 -34.08
N PHE A 66 -9.18 1.90 -33.73
CA PHE A 66 -8.33 2.85 -34.44
C PHE A 66 -7.32 2.19 -35.40
N ALA A 67 -7.43 0.87 -35.60
CA ALA A 67 -6.61 -0.02 -36.43
C ALA A 67 -6.11 0.58 -37.75
N LYS A 68 -6.98 1.31 -38.46
CA LYS A 68 -6.70 1.81 -39.81
C LYS A 68 -5.74 3.01 -39.87
N THR A 69 -5.36 3.60 -38.72
CA THR A 69 -4.68 4.90 -38.68
C THR A 69 -3.30 4.84 -37.99
N LEU A 70 -2.81 3.64 -37.69
CA LEU A 70 -1.63 3.44 -36.84
C LEU A 70 -0.33 3.34 -37.63
N THR A 71 0.62 4.22 -37.29
CA THR A 71 2.04 4.07 -37.60
C THR A 71 2.80 3.75 -36.32
N THR A 72 3.96 3.09 -36.41
CA THR A 72 4.76 2.66 -35.24
C THR A 72 5.09 3.81 -34.27
N LYS A 73 5.21 5.06 -34.75
CA LYS A 73 5.46 6.23 -33.88
C LYS A 73 4.24 6.65 -33.05
N LYS A 74 3.02 6.33 -33.48
CA LYS A 74 1.79 6.68 -32.75
C LYS A 74 1.40 5.62 -31.71
N GLU A 75 1.96 4.42 -31.80
CA GLU A 75 1.71 3.30 -30.88
C GLU A 75 1.95 3.69 -29.42
N LEU A 76 3.14 4.22 -29.11
CA LEU A 76 3.49 4.60 -27.73
C LEU A 76 2.56 5.70 -27.18
N ILE A 77 2.03 6.56 -28.05
CA ILE A 77 1.06 7.60 -27.67
C ILE A 77 -0.27 6.94 -27.26
N TYR A 78 -0.75 5.95 -28.01
CA TYR A 78 -1.98 5.23 -27.67
C TYR A 78 -1.83 4.44 -26.36
N VAL A 79 -0.71 3.74 -26.19
CA VAL A 79 -0.39 3.06 -24.92
C VAL A 79 -0.41 4.05 -23.76
N GLY A 80 0.20 5.23 -23.92
CA GLY A 80 0.18 6.29 -22.92
C GLY A 80 -1.24 6.78 -22.59
N ILE A 81 -2.05 7.04 -23.61
CA ILE A 81 -3.45 7.47 -23.45
C ILE A 81 -4.27 6.40 -22.74
N VAL A 82 -4.19 5.14 -23.16
CA VAL A 82 -4.91 4.02 -22.52
C VAL A 82 -4.50 3.87 -21.07
N THR A 83 -3.20 3.99 -20.79
CA THR A 83 -2.69 3.89 -19.43
C THR A 83 -3.27 4.98 -18.55
N ILE A 84 -3.20 6.25 -18.99
CA ILE A 84 -3.72 7.39 -18.22
C ILE A 84 -5.22 7.28 -18.01
N LEU A 85 -5.99 6.97 -19.06
CA LEU A 85 -7.45 6.84 -18.96
C LEU A 85 -7.85 5.68 -18.05
N SER A 86 -7.21 4.52 -18.18
CA SER A 86 -7.52 3.34 -17.38
C SER A 86 -7.13 3.54 -15.92
N ALA A 87 -5.97 4.16 -15.65
CA ALA A 87 -5.55 4.49 -14.30
C ALA A 87 -6.47 5.54 -13.65
N GLY A 88 -6.80 6.62 -14.36
CA GLY A 88 -7.71 7.65 -13.89
C GLY A 88 -9.12 7.11 -13.63
N PHE A 89 -9.64 6.25 -14.51
CA PHE A 89 -10.93 5.62 -14.31
C PHE A 89 -10.91 4.62 -13.14
N SER A 90 -9.82 3.87 -12.97
CA SER A 90 -9.65 2.99 -11.81
C SER A 90 -9.68 3.79 -10.50
N ILE A 91 -8.93 4.90 -10.41
CA ILE A 91 -8.98 5.80 -9.25
C ILE A 91 -10.41 6.26 -8.96
N PHE A 92 -11.11 6.74 -9.99
CA PHE A 92 -12.50 7.19 -9.85
C PHE A 92 -13.42 6.09 -9.32
N VAL A 93 -13.30 4.88 -9.87
CA VAL A 93 -14.09 3.72 -9.46
C VAL A 93 -13.77 3.30 -8.01
N PHE A 94 -12.50 3.31 -7.59
CA PHE A 94 -12.13 3.02 -6.20
C PHE A 94 -12.59 4.09 -5.20
N LEU A 95 -12.57 5.37 -5.59
CA LEU A 95 -13.08 6.47 -4.76
C LEU A 95 -14.60 6.34 -4.52
N ILE A 96 -15.37 5.97 -5.54
CA ILE A 96 -16.84 5.83 -5.43
C ILE A 96 -17.22 4.49 -4.80
N PHE A 97 -16.71 3.37 -5.31
CA PHE A 97 -17.20 2.05 -4.93
C PHE A 97 -16.35 1.39 -3.85
N GLY A 98 -15.03 1.60 -3.87
CA GLY A 98 -14.10 0.95 -2.94
C GLY A 98 -14.17 1.49 -1.51
N LYS A 99 -14.71 2.70 -1.33
CA LYS A 99 -14.66 3.44 -0.05
C LYS A 99 -13.25 3.56 0.52
N GLU A 100 -12.26 3.60 -0.38
CA GLU A 100 -10.87 3.82 -0.02
C GLU A 100 -10.62 5.30 0.23
N GLY A 101 -9.68 5.61 1.11
CA GLY A 101 -9.18 6.96 1.25
C GLY A 101 -8.18 7.33 0.16
N LEU A 102 -7.93 8.63 0.05
CA LEU A 102 -7.08 9.18 -1.00
C LEU A 102 -5.60 8.80 -0.82
N ILE A 103 -5.13 8.62 0.40
CA ILE A 103 -3.72 8.28 0.68
C ILE A 103 -3.43 6.84 0.28
N CYS A 104 -4.33 5.90 0.53
CA CYS A 104 -4.18 4.51 0.08
C CYS A 104 -4.17 4.39 -1.44
N ILE A 105 -5.02 5.15 -2.13
CA ILE A 105 -5.00 5.18 -3.60
C ILE A 105 -3.68 5.78 -4.10
N LEU A 106 -3.20 6.86 -3.47
CA LEU A 106 -1.91 7.46 -3.81
C LEU A 106 -0.75 6.47 -3.61
N MET A 107 -0.79 5.68 -2.53
CA MET A 107 0.18 4.63 -2.24
C MET A 107 0.09 3.45 -3.22
N ALA A 108 -1.10 3.08 -3.69
CA ALA A 108 -1.29 1.99 -4.66
C ALA A 108 -1.04 2.41 -6.12
N PHE A 109 -1.14 3.70 -6.43
CA PHE A 109 -1.07 4.22 -7.80
C PHE A 109 0.23 3.84 -8.54
N PRO A 110 1.44 3.94 -7.95
CA PRO A 110 2.68 3.66 -8.68
C PRO A 110 2.74 2.23 -9.25
N ILE A 111 2.35 1.22 -8.45
CA ILE A 111 2.36 -0.18 -8.92
C ILE A 111 1.23 -0.43 -9.92
N ALA A 112 0.03 0.10 -9.68
CA ALA A 112 -1.11 -0.08 -10.58
C ALA A 112 -0.83 0.56 -11.96
N PHE A 113 -0.32 1.81 -11.98
CA PHE A 113 0.01 2.53 -13.19
C PHE A 113 1.07 1.78 -14.02
N LEU A 114 2.14 1.33 -13.37
CA LEU A 114 3.21 0.57 -14.03
C LEU A 114 2.68 -0.71 -14.68
N LEU A 115 1.79 -1.43 -14.01
CA LEU A 115 1.27 -2.70 -14.51
C LEU A 115 0.20 -2.52 -15.58
N ILE A 116 -0.63 -1.48 -15.51
CA ILE A 116 -1.51 -1.07 -16.62
C ILE A 116 -0.65 -0.76 -17.85
N PHE A 117 0.43 0.01 -17.68
CA PHE A 117 1.34 0.36 -18.77
C PHE A 117 1.99 -0.88 -19.40
N ILE A 118 2.52 -1.80 -18.59
CA ILE A 118 3.10 -3.06 -19.08
C ILE A 118 2.05 -3.92 -19.80
N GLY A 119 0.83 -4.01 -19.23
CA GLY A 119 -0.29 -4.70 -19.86
C GLY A 119 -0.61 -4.12 -21.24
N ALA A 120 -0.70 -2.80 -21.33
CA ALA A 120 -0.95 -2.10 -22.59
C ALA A 120 0.18 -2.33 -23.61
N LEU A 121 1.46 -2.28 -23.21
CA LEU A 121 2.58 -2.60 -24.10
C LEU A 121 2.48 -4.02 -24.69
N ILE A 122 2.13 -5.02 -23.86
CA ILE A 122 1.96 -6.40 -24.32
C ILE A 122 0.73 -6.51 -25.24
N GLY A 123 -0.38 -5.84 -24.90
CA GLY A 123 -1.58 -5.77 -25.74
C GLY A 123 -1.27 -5.22 -27.13
N SER A 124 -0.51 -4.12 -27.19
CA SER A 124 -0.04 -3.54 -28.45
C SER A 124 0.86 -4.49 -29.24
N TYR A 125 1.82 -5.13 -28.57
CA TYR A 125 2.71 -6.11 -29.22
C TYR A 125 1.93 -7.27 -29.86
N ILE A 126 0.96 -7.84 -29.13
CA ILE A 126 0.10 -8.93 -29.62
C ILE A 126 -0.66 -8.49 -30.86
N TYR A 127 -1.24 -7.28 -30.83
CA TYR A 127 -1.98 -6.72 -31.95
C TYR A 127 -1.10 -6.50 -33.18
N MET A 128 0.03 -5.83 -33.02
CA MET A 128 0.94 -5.44 -34.10
C MET A 128 1.61 -6.65 -34.77
N LYS A 129 1.87 -7.71 -34.00
CA LYS A 129 2.38 -8.99 -34.53
C LYS A 129 1.28 -9.89 -35.09
N ASN A 130 0.02 -9.43 -35.07
CA ASN A 130 -1.15 -10.19 -35.51
C ASN A 130 -1.23 -11.58 -34.87
N LEU A 131 -0.87 -11.66 -33.58
CA LEU A 131 -0.93 -12.89 -32.82
C LEU A 131 -2.39 -13.27 -32.55
N SER A 132 -2.61 -14.55 -32.24
CA SER A 132 -3.95 -15.07 -31.96
C SER A 132 -4.61 -14.32 -30.81
N LYS A 133 -5.82 -13.79 -31.03
CA LYS A 133 -6.64 -13.16 -29.98
C LYS A 133 -6.99 -14.12 -28.83
N TYR A 134 -6.89 -15.43 -29.03
CA TYR A 134 -7.07 -16.41 -27.95
C TYR A 134 -5.90 -16.38 -26.94
N LEU A 135 -4.71 -15.92 -27.37
CA LEU A 135 -3.55 -15.73 -26.50
C LEU A 135 -3.85 -14.72 -25.39
N VAL A 136 -4.62 -13.68 -25.70
CA VAL A 136 -5.04 -12.64 -24.76
C VAL A 136 -5.90 -13.23 -23.64
N ILE A 137 -6.91 -14.00 -24.04
CA ILE A 137 -7.82 -14.67 -23.10
C ILE A 137 -7.03 -15.64 -22.22
N LEU A 138 -6.11 -16.39 -22.82
CA LEU A 138 -5.24 -17.33 -22.09
C LEU A 138 -4.33 -16.60 -21.09
N ILE A 139 -3.69 -15.50 -21.50
CA ILE A 139 -2.83 -14.68 -20.62
C ILE A 139 -3.64 -14.15 -19.44
N VAL A 140 -4.78 -13.51 -19.71
CA VAL A 140 -5.64 -12.94 -18.66
C VAL A 140 -6.11 -14.05 -17.71
N LEU A 141 -6.59 -15.18 -18.23
CA LEU A 141 -7.05 -16.30 -17.41
C LEU A 141 -5.92 -16.88 -16.55
N CYS A 142 -4.81 -17.29 -17.17
CA CYS A 142 -3.69 -17.91 -16.47
C CYS A 142 -3.07 -16.96 -15.45
N PHE A 143 -2.92 -15.68 -15.77
CA PHE A 143 -2.30 -14.71 -14.88
C PHE A 143 -3.18 -14.44 -13.65
N ASN A 144 -4.49 -14.22 -13.82
CA ASN A 144 -5.41 -14.00 -12.70
C ASN A 144 -5.58 -15.26 -11.83
N VAL A 145 -5.69 -16.45 -12.44
CA VAL A 145 -5.76 -17.71 -11.69
C VAL A 145 -4.47 -17.95 -10.90
N SER A 146 -3.31 -17.70 -11.50
CA SER A 146 -2.02 -17.84 -10.81
C SER A 146 -1.90 -16.86 -9.63
N ALA A 147 -2.29 -15.59 -9.82
CA ALA A 147 -2.29 -14.60 -8.74
C ALA A 147 -3.26 -14.99 -7.61
N TYR A 148 -4.44 -15.53 -7.94
CA TYR A 148 -5.40 -16.01 -6.94
C TYR A 148 -4.85 -17.19 -6.13
N ILE A 149 -4.24 -18.16 -6.80
CA ILE A 149 -3.59 -19.31 -6.13
C ILE A 149 -2.46 -18.82 -5.23
N TYR A 150 -1.66 -17.85 -5.70
CA TYR A 150 -0.58 -17.25 -4.93
C TYR A 150 -1.11 -16.60 -3.65
N ASP A 151 -2.09 -15.70 -3.75
CA ASP A 151 -2.69 -15.02 -2.59
C ASP A 151 -3.32 -16.02 -1.60
N ARG A 152 -3.92 -17.11 -2.11
CA ARG A 152 -4.54 -18.13 -1.25
C ARG A 152 -3.52 -18.90 -0.42
N ASN A 153 -2.31 -19.08 -0.98
CA ASN A 153 -1.20 -19.80 -0.37
C ASN A 153 -0.31 -18.88 0.49
N ASP A 154 -0.24 -17.58 0.17
CA ASP A 154 0.55 -16.60 0.90
C ASP A 154 -0.15 -16.08 2.16
N ARG A 155 -0.34 -16.97 3.15
CA ARG A 155 -0.95 -16.62 4.45
C ARG A 155 0.03 -16.40 5.59
N ASN A 156 1.33 -16.52 5.32
CA ASN A 156 2.33 -16.37 6.37
C ASN A 156 2.44 -14.89 6.76
N LEU A 157 2.02 -14.58 8.00
CA LEU A 157 2.29 -13.29 8.65
C LEU A 157 3.73 -13.28 9.15
N GLU A 158 4.67 -13.07 8.23
CA GLU A 158 6.07 -12.92 8.61
C GLU A 158 6.26 -11.56 9.28
N LYS A 159 6.82 -11.57 10.49
CA LYS A 159 7.16 -10.34 11.20
C LYS A 159 8.32 -9.66 10.48
N GLN A 160 8.11 -8.40 10.12
CA GLN A 160 9.14 -7.53 9.58
C GLN A 160 9.67 -6.62 10.69
N LYS A 161 10.92 -6.18 10.56
CA LYS A 161 11.61 -5.39 11.59
C LYS A 161 12.19 -4.12 10.99
N VAL A 162 11.89 -2.98 11.61
CA VAL A 162 12.44 -1.67 11.26
C VAL A 162 13.23 -1.14 12.44
N GLN A 163 14.41 -0.59 12.18
CA GLN A 163 15.25 0.05 13.19
C GLN A 163 15.68 1.42 12.73
N THR A 164 15.53 2.39 13.62
CA THR A 164 15.93 3.79 13.40
C THR A 164 16.74 4.24 14.60
N SER A 165 17.78 5.04 14.38
CA SER A 165 18.59 5.54 15.48
C SER A 165 18.94 7.01 15.33
N ILE A 166 19.00 7.72 16.44
CA ILE A 166 19.51 9.09 16.52
C ILE A 166 20.52 9.21 17.65
N GLU A 167 21.35 10.24 17.59
CA GLU A 167 22.22 10.65 18.69
C GLU A 167 21.67 11.91 19.35
N ILE A 168 21.59 11.90 20.67
CA ILE A 168 21.13 13.00 21.52
C ILE A 168 22.31 13.48 22.34
N ASN A 169 22.54 14.79 22.35
CA ASN A 169 23.60 15.45 23.12
C ASN A 169 23.22 15.58 24.60
N ALA A 170 22.99 14.44 25.24
CA ALA A 170 22.75 14.32 26.68
C ALA A 170 23.25 12.98 27.21
N SER A 171 23.49 12.94 28.53
CA SER A 171 23.87 11.72 29.24
C SER A 171 22.78 10.63 29.15
N LYS A 172 23.20 9.36 29.27
CA LYS A 172 22.29 8.20 29.21
C LYS A 172 21.15 8.32 30.23
N LYS A 173 21.47 8.83 31.43
CA LYS A 173 20.54 9.06 32.53
C LYS A 173 19.48 10.11 32.18
N GLU A 174 19.88 11.19 31.53
CA GLU A 174 18.95 12.24 31.12
C GLU A 174 18.01 11.78 29.99
N VAL A 175 18.55 11.08 29.00
CA VAL A 175 17.76 10.51 27.91
C VAL A 175 16.76 9.48 28.44
N TRP A 176 17.23 8.56 29.30
CA TRP A 176 16.38 7.54 29.92
C TRP A 176 15.20 8.15 30.66
N LYS A 177 15.43 9.21 31.45
CA LYS A 177 14.37 9.92 32.18
C LYS A 177 13.25 10.38 31.25
N HIS A 178 13.58 10.91 30.06
CA HIS A 178 12.58 11.41 29.12
C HIS A 178 11.85 10.28 28.38
N ILE A 179 12.53 9.17 28.07
CA ILE A 179 11.92 8.01 27.40
C ILE A 179 10.84 7.36 28.29
N ILE A 180 11.06 7.30 29.60
CA ILE A 180 10.11 6.65 30.54
C ILE A 180 9.09 7.62 31.15
N SER A 181 9.25 8.93 30.94
CA SER A 181 8.32 9.93 31.45
C SER A 181 7.15 10.13 30.49
N PRO A 182 6.00 10.64 30.98
CA PRO A 182 4.94 11.09 30.10
C PRO A 182 5.46 12.11 29.09
N PHE A 183 5.09 11.94 27.82
CA PHE A 183 5.57 12.79 26.73
C PHE A 183 4.44 13.13 25.76
N GLU A 184 4.38 14.40 25.36
CA GLU A 184 3.47 14.94 24.33
C GLU A 184 4.31 15.26 23.09
N PHE A 185 4.10 14.51 22.00
CA PHE A 185 4.89 14.63 20.76
C PHE A 185 4.42 15.78 19.85
N GLY A 186 3.15 16.19 20.00
CA GLY A 186 2.53 17.19 19.14
C GLY A 186 2.36 16.69 17.71
N GLU A 187 2.18 17.61 16.76
CA GLU A 187 1.97 17.24 15.36
C GLU A 187 3.25 16.74 14.67
N ALA A 188 3.07 15.75 13.80
CA ALA A 188 4.10 15.27 12.90
C ALA A 188 4.27 16.21 11.69
N GLU A 189 5.49 16.29 11.15
CA GLU A 189 5.78 17.10 9.95
C GLU A 189 5.53 16.32 8.65
N ASN A 190 5.66 14.99 8.69
CA ASN A 190 5.51 14.13 7.53
C ASN A 190 4.11 14.21 6.91
N PHE A 191 4.04 14.29 5.58
CA PHE A 191 2.79 14.42 4.83
C PHE A 191 1.81 13.27 5.11
N PHE A 192 2.26 12.02 5.10
CA PHE A 192 1.38 10.85 5.28
C PHE A 192 0.85 10.76 6.71
N LEU A 193 1.70 11.04 7.70
CA LEU A 193 1.30 11.09 9.11
C LEU A 193 0.21 12.12 9.36
N ARG A 194 0.29 13.30 8.72
CA ARG A 194 -0.72 14.36 8.86
C ARG A 194 -2.03 14.08 8.14
N ASN A 195 -2.04 13.22 7.13
CA ASN A 195 -3.19 13.03 6.24
C ASN A 195 -3.85 11.64 6.36
N GLY A 196 -3.56 10.90 7.44
CA GLY A 196 -4.37 9.74 7.80
C GLY A 196 -3.62 8.60 8.48
N ILE A 197 -2.29 8.52 8.34
CA ILE A 197 -1.50 7.50 9.04
C ILE A 197 -1.45 7.82 10.54
N SER A 198 -1.73 6.82 11.36
CA SER A 198 -1.68 6.95 12.81
C SER A 198 -0.25 7.10 13.30
N TYR A 199 -0.01 8.11 14.13
CA TYR A 199 1.25 8.30 14.86
C TYR A 199 0.97 8.65 16.32
N PRO A 200 1.91 8.37 17.25
CA PRO A 200 1.72 8.65 18.66
C PRO A 200 1.71 10.16 18.91
N ALA A 201 0.59 10.68 19.42
CA ALA A 201 0.45 12.06 19.88
C ALA A 201 0.96 12.22 21.32
N SER A 202 0.72 11.24 22.18
CA SER A 202 1.31 11.20 23.52
C SER A 202 1.43 9.80 24.09
N MET A 203 2.29 9.67 25.10
CA MET A 203 2.52 8.41 25.80
C MET A 203 2.71 8.61 27.31
N ARG A 204 2.38 7.57 28.08
CA ARG A 204 2.68 7.47 29.51
C ARG A 204 2.82 6.02 29.95
N ILE A 205 3.72 5.77 30.89
CA ILE A 205 3.85 4.46 31.53
C ILE A 205 3.04 4.47 32.83
N VAL A 206 2.26 3.42 33.07
CA VAL A 206 1.40 3.28 34.24
C VAL A 206 1.60 1.90 34.84
N GLU A 207 1.74 1.85 36.16
CA GLU A 207 1.73 0.60 36.91
C GLU A 207 0.30 0.27 37.35
N GLN A 208 -0.16 -0.94 37.05
CA GLN A 208 -1.44 -1.49 37.50
C GLN A 208 -1.24 -2.93 37.95
N ASN A 209 -1.64 -3.24 39.19
CA ASN A 209 -1.55 -4.59 39.77
C ASN A 209 -0.14 -5.21 39.67
N GLY A 210 0.91 -4.41 39.86
CA GLY A 210 2.31 -4.85 39.77
C GLY A 210 2.81 -5.13 38.34
N LYS A 211 2.06 -4.72 37.32
CA LYS A 211 2.47 -4.78 35.90
C LYS A 211 2.56 -3.37 35.32
N LEU A 212 3.56 -3.16 34.46
CA LEU A 212 3.75 -1.90 33.74
C LEU A 212 3.06 -1.95 32.38
N PHE A 213 2.37 -0.88 32.05
CA PHE A 213 1.68 -0.69 30.77
C PHE A 213 2.11 0.63 30.14
N LEU A 214 2.35 0.60 28.83
CA LEU A 214 2.55 1.79 28.03
C LEU A 214 1.21 2.18 27.42
N PHE A 215 0.64 3.30 27.86
CA PHE A 215 -0.56 3.88 27.27
C PHE A 215 -0.15 4.93 26.25
N CYS A 216 -0.64 4.77 25.02
CA CYS A 216 -0.37 5.69 23.92
C CYS A 216 -1.67 6.24 23.34
N ASN A 217 -1.73 7.56 23.22
CA ASN A 217 -2.73 8.23 22.42
C ASN A 217 -2.16 8.41 21.02
N TYR A 218 -2.80 7.81 20.03
CA TYR A 218 -2.52 8.02 18.62
C TYR A 218 -3.52 9.01 18.03
N THR A 219 -3.19 9.60 16.88
CA THR A 219 -4.10 10.51 16.18
C THR A 219 -5.46 9.89 15.83
N ASN A 220 -5.52 8.59 15.57
CA ASN A 220 -6.74 7.89 15.15
C ASN A 220 -7.38 6.99 16.22
N GLY A 221 -6.85 6.98 17.45
CA GLY A 221 -7.35 6.14 18.53
C GLY A 221 -6.37 6.01 19.69
N THR A 222 -6.68 5.15 20.64
CA THR A 222 -5.83 4.89 21.81
C THR A 222 -5.45 3.42 21.88
N THR A 223 -4.27 3.12 22.40
CA THR A 223 -3.82 1.75 22.59
C THR A 223 -3.05 1.61 23.91
N SER A 224 -2.97 0.38 24.40
CA SER A 224 -2.17 0.00 25.55
C SER A 224 -1.27 -1.16 25.16
N ALA A 225 0.01 -1.06 25.47
CA ALA A 225 0.99 -2.13 25.29
C ALA A 225 1.45 -2.65 26.65
N ASN A 226 1.71 -3.95 26.72
CA ASN A 226 2.35 -4.57 27.87
C ASN A 226 3.84 -4.22 27.84
N VAL A 227 4.40 -3.77 28.95
CA VAL A 227 5.85 -3.60 29.04
C VAL A 227 6.48 -4.98 29.25
N ASP A 228 7.32 -5.39 28.31
CA ASP A 228 7.97 -6.71 28.31
C ASP A 228 9.31 -6.67 29.05
N SER A 229 10.09 -5.61 28.87
CA SER A 229 11.33 -5.39 29.62
C SER A 229 11.53 -3.92 30.02
N PHE A 230 12.06 -3.74 31.22
CA PHE A 230 12.39 -2.45 31.81
C PHE A 230 13.77 -2.54 32.48
N GLU A 231 14.81 -2.49 31.67
CA GLU A 231 16.21 -2.57 32.09
C GLU A 231 16.74 -1.15 32.26
N ASN A 232 16.94 -0.74 33.52
CA ASN A 232 17.27 0.65 33.87
C ASN A 232 18.48 1.18 33.08
N LEU A 233 18.31 2.33 32.43
CA LEU A 233 19.30 2.98 31.56
C LEU A 233 19.69 2.19 30.31
N GLU A 234 19.08 1.06 29.98
CA GLU A 234 19.53 0.22 28.85
C GLU A 234 18.44 -0.03 27.82
N ARG A 235 17.32 -0.61 28.25
CA ARG A 235 16.29 -1.11 27.35
C ARG A 235 14.89 -0.95 27.95
N PHE A 236 13.98 -0.46 27.13
CA PHE A 236 12.55 -0.45 27.38
C PHE A 236 11.84 -1.08 26.19
N SER A 237 11.14 -2.18 26.40
CA SER A 237 10.40 -2.88 25.34
C SER A 237 8.96 -3.17 25.72
N PHE A 238 8.10 -3.29 24.71
CA PHE A 238 6.68 -3.49 24.90
C PHE A 238 6.04 -4.24 23.72
N SER A 239 4.98 -4.98 24.02
CA SER A 239 4.20 -5.75 23.05
C SER A 239 2.74 -5.30 23.06
N PHE A 240 2.16 -5.26 21.87
CA PHE A 240 0.75 -4.89 21.72
C PHE A 240 -0.12 -6.16 21.73
N PRO A 241 -1.10 -6.25 22.65
CA PRO A 241 -1.99 -7.41 22.72
C PRO A 241 -3.00 -7.44 21.58
N GLU A 242 -3.31 -6.28 21.00
CA GLU A 242 -4.33 -6.11 19.97
C GLU A 242 -3.82 -5.20 18.84
N PRO A 243 -4.28 -5.40 17.59
CA PRO A 243 -3.98 -4.52 16.47
C PRO A 243 -4.39 -3.08 16.71
N GLN A 244 -3.49 -2.13 16.44
CA GLN A 244 -3.81 -0.71 16.48
C GLN A 244 -4.58 -0.28 15.22
N VAL A 245 -5.35 0.80 15.35
CA VAL A 245 -5.81 1.54 14.18
C VAL A 245 -4.61 2.25 13.59
N THR A 246 -4.08 1.76 12.48
CA THR A 246 -2.87 2.30 11.82
C THR A 246 -3.19 3.40 10.80
N MET A 247 -4.45 3.54 10.39
CA MET A 247 -4.88 4.63 9.51
C MET A 247 -6.38 4.94 9.62
N LYS A 248 -6.75 6.21 9.53
CA LYS A 248 -8.10 6.67 9.15
C LYS A 248 -7.96 7.74 8.09
N GLU A 249 -8.74 7.63 7.03
CA GLU A 249 -8.61 8.53 5.89
C GLU A 249 -9.92 9.25 5.60
N THR A 250 -9.78 10.48 5.09
CA THR A 250 -10.89 11.20 4.47
C THR A 250 -11.27 10.50 3.16
N SER A 251 -12.49 9.99 3.11
CA SER A 251 -13.12 9.46 1.91
C SER A 251 -14.27 10.38 1.45
N LEU A 252 -14.84 10.12 0.27
CA LEU A 252 -16.08 10.77 -0.17
C LEU A 252 -17.27 10.54 0.78
N TYR A 253 -17.18 9.54 1.67
CA TYR A 253 -18.21 9.15 2.62
C TYR A 253 -17.91 9.59 4.07
N GLY A 254 -16.88 10.43 4.27
CA GLY A 254 -16.39 10.84 5.59
C GLY A 254 -15.11 10.10 6.01
N GLU A 255 -14.76 10.17 7.29
CA GLU A 255 -13.61 9.45 7.84
C GLU A 255 -13.89 7.94 7.91
N VAL A 256 -13.06 7.15 7.25
CA VAL A 256 -13.19 5.70 7.20
C VAL A 256 -11.85 5.08 7.58
N GLU A 257 -11.90 4.06 8.44
CA GLU A 257 -10.76 3.15 8.63
C GLU A 257 -10.77 2.15 7.47
N PRO A 258 -9.73 2.11 6.62
CA PRO A 258 -9.73 1.24 5.46
C PRO A 258 -9.74 -0.24 5.87
N LYS A 259 -10.63 -1.04 5.25
CA LYS A 259 -10.79 -2.48 5.56
C LYS A 259 -9.54 -3.31 5.29
N HIS A 260 -8.61 -2.81 4.48
CA HIS A 260 -7.33 -3.47 4.23
C HIS A 260 -6.31 -3.30 5.32
N ILE A 261 -6.51 -2.33 6.21
CA ILE A 261 -5.54 -1.99 7.25
C ILE A 261 -5.97 -2.59 8.59
N ARG A 262 -7.28 -2.58 8.88
CA ARG A 262 -7.86 -3.12 10.12
C ARG A 262 -7.40 -4.56 10.39
N GLY A 263 -6.55 -4.73 11.40
CA GLY A 263 -6.04 -6.03 11.85
C GLY A 263 -5.09 -6.74 10.88
N LYS A 264 -4.68 -6.05 9.81
CA LYS A 264 -3.89 -6.62 8.71
C LYS A 264 -2.48 -6.06 8.62
N VAL A 265 -2.33 -4.81 9.07
CA VAL A 265 -1.06 -4.12 9.23
C VAL A 265 -1.05 -3.51 10.62
N TRP A 266 -0.18 -4.00 11.49
CA TRP A 266 -0.08 -3.50 12.86
C TRP A 266 1.27 -3.83 13.50
N ALA A 267 1.65 -3.02 14.49
CA ALA A 267 2.88 -3.20 15.25
C ALA A 267 2.68 -4.23 16.36
N VAL A 268 3.51 -5.26 16.39
CA VAL A 268 3.45 -6.33 17.41
C VAL A 268 4.35 -6.02 18.60
N PHE A 269 5.50 -5.41 18.33
CA PHE A 269 6.55 -5.16 19.34
C PHE A 269 7.24 -3.82 19.08
N GLY A 270 7.59 -3.12 20.15
CA GLY A 270 8.42 -1.91 20.14
C GLY A 270 9.55 -2.00 21.18
N GLU A 271 10.70 -1.42 20.86
CA GLU A 271 11.85 -1.31 21.78
C GLU A 271 12.57 0.03 21.61
N PHE A 272 12.91 0.66 22.74
CA PHE A 272 13.94 1.68 22.84
C PHE A 272 15.17 1.13 23.53
N ARG A 273 16.34 1.28 22.89
CA ARG A 273 17.64 0.88 23.44
C ARG A 273 18.60 2.07 23.47
N LEU A 274 19.27 2.26 24.60
CA LEU A 274 20.22 3.36 24.80
C LEU A 274 21.65 2.81 24.80
N ILE A 275 22.49 3.41 23.97
CA ILE A 275 23.93 3.12 23.89
C ILE A 275 24.66 4.41 24.23
N GLU A 276 25.52 4.35 25.25
CA GLU A 276 26.37 5.48 25.61
C GLU A 276 27.47 5.65 24.54
N VAL A 277 27.59 6.85 23.99
CA VAL A 277 28.64 7.22 23.02
C VAL A 277 29.75 8.00 23.73
N SER A 278 29.36 8.90 24.63
CA SER A 278 30.23 9.59 25.60
C SER A 278 29.40 10.06 26.80
N GLU A 279 30.05 10.63 27.82
CA GLU A 279 29.39 11.12 29.05
C GLU A 279 28.17 12.03 28.78
N ASN A 280 28.24 12.85 27.73
CA ASN A 280 27.17 13.78 27.33
C ASN A 280 26.54 13.45 25.97
N LYS A 281 26.69 12.21 25.48
CA LYS A 281 26.12 11.81 24.20
C LYS A 281 25.60 10.37 24.24
N THR A 282 24.33 10.21 23.90
CA THR A 282 23.66 8.91 23.91
C THR A 282 23.03 8.63 22.56
N LYS A 283 23.26 7.43 22.03
CA LYS A 283 22.56 6.92 20.86
C LYS A 283 21.31 6.17 21.32
N VAL A 284 20.16 6.56 20.77
CA VAL A 284 18.88 5.89 20.99
C VAL A 284 18.52 5.12 19.74
N ILE A 285 18.22 3.83 19.89
CA ILE A 285 17.75 2.95 18.82
C ILE A 285 16.29 2.61 19.11
N ALA A 286 15.39 3.00 18.21
CA ALA A 286 14.00 2.55 18.19
C ALA A 286 13.87 1.35 17.25
N THR A 287 13.19 0.32 17.70
CA THR A 287 12.90 -0.89 16.92
C THR A 287 11.41 -1.14 16.96
N THR A 288 10.81 -1.43 15.81
CA THR A 288 9.43 -1.91 15.72
C THR A 288 9.42 -3.20 14.91
N GLU A 289 8.72 -4.22 15.43
CA GLU A 289 8.33 -5.38 14.64
C GLU A 289 6.85 -5.28 14.28
N TYR A 290 6.53 -5.45 13.01
CA TYR A 290 5.16 -5.35 12.50
C TYR A 290 4.80 -6.57 11.66
N VAL A 291 3.50 -6.80 11.50
CA VAL A 291 2.97 -7.77 10.54
C VAL A 291 2.27 -7.04 9.42
N ASN A 292 2.36 -7.60 8.22
CA ASN A 292 1.71 -7.08 7.03
C ASN A 292 1.13 -8.24 6.21
N SER A 293 -0.17 -8.18 5.93
CA SER A 293 -0.90 -9.16 5.12
C SER A 293 -1.32 -8.64 3.74
N LEU A 294 -0.86 -7.44 3.36
CA LEU A 294 -1.07 -6.88 2.04
C LEU A 294 -0.12 -7.52 1.02
N GLY A 295 -0.69 -7.92 -0.12
CA GLY A 295 0.06 -8.39 -1.28
C GLY A 295 0.18 -7.30 -2.34
N PRO A 296 1.23 -7.27 -3.17
CA PRO A 296 2.43 -8.10 -3.04
C PRO A 296 3.33 -7.58 -1.90
N LYS A 297 3.83 -8.49 -1.06
CA LYS A 297 4.57 -8.15 0.17
C LYS A 297 5.77 -7.24 -0.04
N PHE A 298 6.54 -7.47 -1.11
CA PHE A 298 7.73 -6.65 -1.40
C PHE A 298 7.39 -5.17 -1.58
N TYR A 299 6.22 -4.88 -2.16
CA TYR A 299 5.80 -3.51 -2.45
C TYR A 299 5.31 -2.81 -1.19
N TRP A 300 4.38 -3.44 -0.48
CA TRP A 300 3.82 -2.86 0.74
C TRP A 300 4.85 -2.73 1.86
N LYS A 301 5.84 -3.64 1.92
CA LYS A 301 6.98 -3.50 2.82
C LYS A 301 7.72 -2.16 2.63
N LEU A 302 7.87 -1.66 1.40
CA LEU A 302 8.55 -0.37 1.18
C LEU A 302 7.80 0.78 1.85
N TRP A 303 6.47 0.77 1.76
CA TRP A 303 5.61 1.75 2.42
C TRP A 303 5.63 1.60 3.93
N GLU A 304 5.49 0.37 4.46
CA GLU A 304 5.52 0.12 5.90
C GLU A 304 6.86 0.49 6.54
N ASP A 305 7.98 0.08 5.92
CA ASP A 305 9.32 0.39 6.42
C ASP A 305 9.54 1.91 6.43
N TYR A 306 9.09 2.61 5.39
CA TYR A 306 9.13 4.07 5.32
C TYR A 306 8.29 4.72 6.42
N LEU A 307 7.01 4.36 6.54
CA LEU A 307 6.09 4.99 7.49
C LEU A 307 6.48 4.74 8.95
N ILE A 308 6.94 3.53 9.28
CA ILE A 308 7.44 3.21 10.63
C ILE A 308 8.72 3.99 10.91
N ASN A 309 9.62 4.11 9.93
CA ASN A 309 10.82 4.93 10.08
C ASN A 309 10.47 6.41 10.34
N GLU A 310 9.47 6.95 9.65
CA GLU A 310 8.97 8.31 9.88
C GLU A 310 8.35 8.48 11.26
N ILE A 311 7.60 7.47 11.76
CA ILE A 311 7.08 7.45 13.13
C ILE A 311 8.24 7.45 14.15
N HIS A 312 9.26 6.61 13.95
CA HIS A 312 10.44 6.60 14.80
C HIS A 312 11.13 7.97 14.80
N HIS A 313 11.35 8.57 13.61
CA HIS A 313 11.95 9.90 13.51
C HIS A 313 11.13 10.96 14.21
N HIS A 314 9.80 10.94 14.07
CA HIS A 314 8.91 11.86 14.78
C HIS A 314 9.11 11.75 16.30
N VAL A 315 8.98 10.55 16.87
CA VAL A 315 9.11 10.32 18.31
C VAL A 315 10.51 10.71 18.81
N LEU A 316 11.55 10.20 18.17
CA LEU A 316 12.93 10.40 18.59
C LEU A 316 13.36 11.86 18.46
N THR A 317 12.97 12.54 17.39
CA THR A 317 13.33 13.96 17.17
C THR A 317 12.64 14.87 18.17
N LYS A 318 11.37 14.62 18.50
CA LYS A 318 10.67 15.41 19.53
C LYS A 318 11.30 15.23 20.90
N ILE A 319 11.69 14.00 21.28
CA ILE A 319 12.43 13.74 22.51
C ILE A 319 13.78 14.47 22.50
N LYS A 320 14.55 14.34 21.41
CA LYS A 320 15.83 15.04 21.23
C LYS A 320 15.68 16.54 21.41
N ASN A 321 14.76 17.16 20.68
CA ASN A 321 14.53 18.60 20.75
C ASN A 321 14.15 19.03 22.18
N LYS A 322 13.31 18.26 22.87
CA LYS A 322 12.92 18.56 24.25
C LYS A 322 14.09 18.53 25.23
N ILE A 323 15.05 17.61 25.01
CA ILE A 323 16.24 17.47 25.84
C ILE A 323 17.27 18.56 25.54
N GLU A 324 17.50 18.84 24.25
CA GLU A 324 18.56 19.75 23.80
C GLU A 324 18.17 21.23 23.86
N GLN A 325 16.88 21.57 23.78
CA GLN A 325 16.37 22.96 23.90
C GLN A 325 16.30 23.44 25.37
N LYS A 326 17.15 22.92 26.25
CA LYS A 326 17.25 23.37 27.64
C LYS A 326 17.57 24.86 27.75
#